data_AF-A0A4X2LXJ9-F1
#
_entry.id   AF-A0A4X2LXJ9-F1
#
_cell.length_a   1.000
_cell.length_b   1.000
_cell.length_c   1.000
_cell.angle_alpha   90.00
_cell.angle_beta   90.00
_cell.angle_gamma   90.00
#
_symmetry.space_group_name_H-M   'P 1'
#
loop_
_entity.id
_entity.type
_entity.pdbx_description
1 polymer ?
#
loop_
_entity_poly.entity_id
_entity_poly.type
_entity_poly.pdbx_seq_one_letter_code
_entity_poly.pdbx_strand_id
1 'polypeptide(L)'
;MGQTWGLLLLLVASVWAQYEKYSFRGFPPEDLMPLGSAYAYALEQYEGESWKESARYLEASLRLHRLLQDSEAFCHANCSNTKPSAEHSPAWGTKEELEEEWGRELWFFGQVLERAACLKRCKRTLPAFQVPYPPRQLLKDFQSRLPYQYLHYALFKSNQLEKAVAAAYTFLQRNPKHEMTTKYLNYYRGLLDVDEYLTDLEAHPYEAVFVQAVKLYNSGDFRSSVGDMERALADYLTVFANCLAGCEGAHELSDFKDFYPAIADRFAESLQCKVDCEANLTPNVGGYFVDKFVATMYHYLQFAYYKLNDVRQAARSVASYMLFDPTDSVMQQNLVYYRFHRERWGLQEEDFQPREEAMLYHNQTTELRELLDFARLYLQSDDEMELEESALPLESEPPPSDTEFEGDGDYEEGIYANWWQEPNAKGDDAEAEPEQA
;
A
#
# COMPACT_ATOMS: atom_id res chain seq x y z
N MET A 1 -0.29 -52.16 23.86
CA MET A 1 0.43 -50.89 24.05
C MET A 1 1.17 -50.58 22.76
N GLY A 2 0.85 -49.48 22.11
CA GLY A 2 1.42 -49.09 20.82
C GLY A 2 0.56 -47.98 20.21
N GLN A 3 0.81 -46.74 20.67
CA GLN A 3 0.05 -45.54 20.38
C GLN A 3 0.16 -45.14 18.91
N THR A 4 -0.99 -44.92 18.26
CA THR A 4 -1.13 -44.26 16.97
C THR A 4 -0.93 -42.75 17.15
N TRP A 5 0.06 -42.18 16.47
CA TRP A 5 0.28 -40.75 16.42
C TRP A 5 -0.74 -40.12 15.44
N GLY A 6 -1.70 -39.38 15.99
CA GLY A 6 -2.60 -38.53 15.21
C GLY A 6 -1.90 -37.25 14.81
N LEU A 7 -1.69 -37.05 13.51
CA LEU A 7 -1.33 -35.75 12.95
C LEU A 7 -2.53 -34.81 13.09
N LEU A 8 -2.47 -33.91 14.07
CA LEU A 8 -3.33 -32.73 14.11
C LEU A 8 -2.85 -31.76 13.01
N LEU A 9 -3.59 -31.69 11.92
CA LEU A 9 -3.50 -30.60 10.96
C LEU A 9 -4.01 -29.33 11.66
N LEU A 10 -3.07 -28.48 12.10
CA LEU A 10 -3.36 -27.09 12.44
C LEU A 10 -3.76 -26.36 11.16
N LEU A 11 -5.08 -26.27 10.92
CA LEU A 11 -5.64 -25.31 9.99
C LEU A 11 -5.37 -23.92 10.58
N VAL A 12 -4.33 -23.26 10.08
CA VAL A 12 -4.19 -21.81 10.24
C VAL A 12 -5.39 -21.20 9.53
N ALA A 13 -6.33 -20.68 10.31
CA ALA A 13 -7.40 -19.85 9.78
C ALA A 13 -6.75 -18.57 9.27
N SER A 14 -6.43 -18.52 7.97
CA SER A 14 -6.23 -17.25 7.31
C SER A 14 -7.50 -16.43 7.51
N VAL A 15 -7.36 -15.23 8.05
CA VAL A 15 -8.43 -14.23 8.05
C VAL A 15 -8.52 -13.75 6.61
N TRP A 16 -9.30 -14.46 5.81
CA TRP A 16 -9.59 -14.11 4.44
C TRP A 16 -10.67 -13.03 4.43
N ALA A 17 -10.50 -11.99 3.62
CA ALA A 17 -11.49 -10.93 3.47
C ALA A 17 -12.83 -11.52 2.99
N GLN A 18 -13.94 -10.95 3.48
CA GLN A 18 -15.27 -11.46 3.19
C GLN A 18 -15.55 -11.39 1.67
N TYR A 19 -15.76 -12.57 1.06
CA TYR A 19 -16.08 -12.88 -0.36
C TYR A 19 -14.91 -13.25 -1.28
N GLU A 20 -14.30 -14.41 -1.03
CA GLU A 20 -13.06 -14.79 -1.69
C GLU A 20 -13.13 -15.87 -2.79
N LYS A 21 -14.29 -16.08 -3.41
CA LYS A 21 -14.38 -16.99 -4.55
C LYS A 21 -15.24 -16.42 -5.65
N TYR A 22 -14.79 -15.33 -6.26
CA TYR A 22 -15.29 -14.94 -7.58
C TYR A 22 -14.14 -14.92 -8.59
N SER A 23 -14.42 -15.39 -9.80
CA SER A 23 -13.49 -15.23 -10.92
C SER A 23 -13.88 -13.96 -11.65
N PHE A 24 -13.02 -12.94 -11.68
CA PHE A 24 -13.31 -11.71 -12.44
C PHE A 24 -13.53 -11.99 -13.93
N ARG A 25 -12.97 -13.08 -14.48
CA ARG A 25 -13.24 -13.56 -15.85
C ARG A 25 -14.59 -14.26 -16.00
N GLY A 26 -15.09 -14.85 -14.92
CA GLY A 26 -16.33 -15.61 -14.87
C GLY A 26 -17.38 -14.97 -13.98
N PHE A 27 -17.40 -13.63 -13.89
CA PHE A 27 -18.34 -12.91 -13.04
C PHE A 27 -19.78 -13.22 -13.50
N PRO A 28 -20.69 -13.57 -12.58
CA PRO A 28 -22.06 -13.95 -12.95
C PRO A 28 -22.77 -12.82 -13.72
N PRO A 29 -23.31 -13.08 -14.92
CA PRO A 29 -24.00 -12.05 -15.71
C PRO A 29 -25.19 -11.43 -14.99
N GLU A 30 -25.89 -12.20 -14.15
CA GLU A 30 -27.02 -11.73 -13.33
C GLU A 30 -26.63 -10.74 -12.22
N ASP A 31 -25.37 -10.78 -11.76
CA ASP A 31 -24.84 -9.87 -10.74
C ASP A 31 -24.19 -8.63 -11.40
N LEU A 32 -24.02 -8.62 -12.73
CA LEU A 32 -23.31 -7.55 -13.44
C LEU A 32 -24.26 -6.37 -13.73
N MET A 33 -23.89 -5.20 -13.20
CA MET A 33 -24.57 -3.95 -13.50
C MET A 33 -23.59 -2.77 -13.36
N PRO A 34 -23.92 -1.57 -13.87
CA PRO A 34 -23.05 -0.41 -13.74
C PRO A 34 -22.86 -0.06 -12.25
N LEU A 35 -21.61 0.13 -11.81
CA LEU A 35 -21.27 0.45 -10.42
C LEU A 35 -22.06 1.65 -9.88
N GLY A 36 -22.13 2.73 -10.67
CA GLY A 36 -22.87 3.94 -10.30
C GLY A 36 -24.36 3.68 -10.13
N SER A 37 -24.97 2.84 -10.96
CA SER A 37 -26.39 2.48 -10.83
C SER A 37 -26.65 1.64 -9.58
N ALA A 38 -25.78 0.66 -9.28
CA ALA A 38 -25.91 -0.15 -8.07
C ALA A 38 -25.81 0.70 -6.81
N TYR A 39 -24.82 1.59 -6.74
CA TYR A 39 -24.60 2.45 -5.60
C TYR A 39 -25.72 3.48 -5.42
N ALA A 40 -26.13 4.16 -6.50
CA ALA A 40 -27.22 5.14 -6.46
C ALA A 40 -28.54 4.51 -5.99
N TYR A 41 -28.87 3.32 -6.51
CA TYR A 41 -30.06 2.59 -6.06
C TYR A 41 -29.96 2.21 -4.57
N ALA A 42 -28.77 1.80 -4.10
CA ALA A 42 -28.57 1.48 -2.70
C ALA A 42 -28.80 2.67 -1.77
N LEU A 43 -28.42 3.88 -2.20
CA LEU A 43 -28.66 5.13 -1.47
C LEU A 43 -30.13 5.56 -1.51
N GLU A 44 -30.82 5.39 -2.64
CA GLU A 44 -32.27 5.63 -2.71
C GLU A 44 -33.03 4.73 -1.72
N GLN A 45 -32.67 3.44 -1.65
CA GLN A 45 -33.24 2.52 -0.66
C GLN A 45 -32.85 2.88 0.78
N TYR A 46 -31.67 3.47 0.98
CA TYR A 46 -31.23 3.96 2.28
C TYR A 46 -32.09 5.13 2.77
N GLU A 47 -32.34 6.11 1.89
CA GLU A 47 -33.22 7.26 2.17
C GLU A 47 -34.67 6.83 2.39
N GLY A 48 -35.13 5.82 1.65
CA GLY A 48 -36.44 5.19 1.81
C GLY A 48 -36.56 4.23 3.00
N GLU A 49 -35.57 4.17 3.90
CA GLU A 49 -35.51 3.28 5.07
C GLU A 49 -35.68 1.77 4.77
N SER A 50 -35.42 1.37 3.52
CA SER A 50 -35.47 -0.02 3.07
C SER A 50 -34.12 -0.71 3.34
N TRP A 51 -33.78 -0.83 4.63
CA TRP A 51 -32.43 -1.19 5.12
C TRP A 51 -31.86 -2.48 4.53
N LYS A 52 -32.67 -3.53 4.39
CA LYS A 52 -32.21 -4.82 3.84
C LYS A 52 -31.82 -4.72 2.37
N GLU A 53 -32.61 -3.99 1.59
CA GLU A 53 -32.35 -3.83 0.15
C GLU A 53 -31.17 -2.88 -0.06
N SER A 54 -31.10 -1.80 0.72
CA SER A 54 -29.95 -0.90 0.74
C SER A 54 -28.64 -1.65 1.04
N ALA A 55 -28.61 -2.45 2.11
CA ALA A 55 -27.43 -3.26 2.46
C ALA A 55 -27.03 -4.22 1.32
N ARG A 56 -28.01 -4.88 0.69
CA ARG A 56 -27.77 -5.80 -0.43
C ARG A 56 -27.11 -5.10 -1.62
N TYR A 57 -27.61 -3.93 -2.01
CA TYR A 57 -27.05 -3.18 -3.15
C TYR A 57 -25.73 -2.48 -2.80
N LEU A 58 -25.51 -2.09 -1.54
CA LEU A 58 -24.19 -1.63 -1.08
C LEU A 58 -23.15 -2.75 -1.19
N GLU A 59 -23.46 -3.96 -0.68
CA GLU A 59 -22.59 -5.14 -0.84
C GLU A 59 -22.34 -5.47 -2.34
N ALA A 60 -23.38 -5.39 -3.18
CA ALA A 60 -23.25 -5.59 -4.63
C ALA A 60 -22.33 -4.54 -5.27
N SER A 61 -22.48 -3.26 -4.90
CA SER A 61 -21.63 -2.17 -5.41
C SER A 61 -20.16 -2.36 -5.01
N LEU A 62 -19.87 -2.79 -3.78
CA LEU A 62 -18.52 -3.13 -3.33
C LEU A 62 -17.91 -4.27 -4.14
N ARG A 63 -18.70 -5.32 -4.43
CA ARG A 63 -18.25 -6.42 -5.32
C ARG A 63 -17.95 -5.95 -6.74
N LEU A 64 -18.78 -5.06 -7.30
CA LEU A 64 -18.56 -4.49 -8.63
C LEU A 64 -17.32 -3.57 -8.68
N HIS A 65 -17.05 -2.84 -7.60
CA HIS A 65 -15.85 -2.02 -7.50
C HIS A 65 -14.58 -2.87 -7.49
N ARG A 66 -14.55 -3.96 -6.70
CA ARG A 66 -13.42 -4.91 -6.71
C ARG A 66 -13.27 -5.58 -8.07
N LEU A 67 -14.37 -5.98 -8.71
CA LEU A 67 -14.35 -6.55 -10.07
C LEU A 67 -13.67 -5.60 -11.06
N LEU A 68 -13.96 -4.29 -10.98
CA LEU A 68 -13.34 -3.28 -11.80
C LEU A 68 -11.83 -3.19 -11.51
N GLN A 69 -11.45 -3.03 -10.24
CA GLN A 69 -10.05 -2.92 -9.83
C GLN A 69 -9.22 -4.15 -10.26
N ASP A 70 -9.71 -5.36 -10.02
CA ASP A 70 -9.04 -6.61 -10.40
C ASP A 70 -8.90 -6.72 -11.93
N SER A 71 -9.94 -6.32 -12.67
CA SER A 71 -9.93 -6.35 -14.14
C SER A 71 -8.95 -5.33 -14.73
N GLU A 72 -8.83 -4.16 -14.12
CA GLU A 72 -7.85 -3.14 -14.51
C GLU A 72 -6.43 -3.61 -14.21
N ALA A 73 -6.14 -4.00 -12.97
CA ALA A 73 -4.83 -4.51 -12.58
C ALA A 73 -4.39 -5.67 -13.50
N PHE A 74 -5.28 -6.60 -13.81
CA PHE A 74 -5.00 -7.71 -14.73
C PHE A 74 -4.62 -7.25 -16.13
N CYS A 75 -5.35 -6.28 -16.71
CA CYS A 75 -5.05 -5.80 -18.06
C CYS A 75 -3.79 -4.95 -18.10
N HIS A 76 -3.58 -4.07 -17.11
CA HIS A 76 -2.39 -3.22 -17.06
C HIS A 76 -1.12 -4.03 -16.80
N ALA A 77 -1.16 -5.04 -15.92
CA ALA A 77 -0.01 -5.92 -15.69
C ALA A 77 0.35 -6.77 -16.92
N ASN A 78 -0.62 -7.24 -17.70
CA ASN A 78 -0.33 -8.00 -18.91
C ASN A 78 0.14 -7.13 -20.09
N CYS A 79 -0.25 -5.86 -20.11
CA CYS A 79 0.12 -4.91 -21.17
C CYS A 79 1.33 -4.03 -20.81
N SER A 80 1.85 -4.10 -19.58
CA SER A 80 3.05 -3.34 -19.17
C SER A 80 4.35 -3.90 -19.76
N ASN A 81 4.38 -5.22 -20.01
CA ASN A 81 5.57 -5.96 -20.47
C ASN A 81 5.42 -6.53 -21.89
N THR A 82 4.45 -6.07 -22.69
CA THR A 82 4.37 -6.50 -24.08
C THR A 82 5.58 -5.97 -24.83
N LYS A 83 6.58 -6.84 -25.03
CA LYS A 83 7.61 -6.60 -26.04
C LYS A 83 6.87 -6.35 -27.35
N PRO A 84 7.25 -5.33 -28.14
CA PRO A 84 6.73 -5.13 -29.47
C PRO A 84 6.79 -6.47 -30.21
N SER A 85 5.64 -6.96 -30.69
CA SER A 85 5.63 -8.20 -31.45
C SER A 85 6.40 -7.92 -32.73
N ALA A 86 7.60 -8.53 -32.84
CA ALA A 86 8.52 -8.32 -33.96
C ALA A 86 7.87 -8.59 -35.34
N GLU A 87 6.73 -9.26 -35.38
CA GLU A 87 5.99 -9.57 -36.61
C GLU A 87 5.11 -8.41 -37.10
N HIS A 88 4.74 -7.44 -36.26
CA HIS A 88 3.79 -6.37 -36.61
C HIS A 88 4.13 -4.97 -36.08
N SER A 89 5.17 -4.84 -35.26
CA SER A 89 5.65 -3.51 -34.88
C SER A 89 6.33 -2.84 -36.07
N PRO A 90 5.95 -1.59 -36.41
CA PRO A 90 6.75 -0.78 -37.33
C PRO A 90 8.21 -0.82 -36.86
N ALA A 91 9.17 -0.90 -37.79
CA ALA A 91 10.57 -0.76 -37.45
C ALA A 91 10.80 0.69 -36.99
N TRP A 92 10.58 0.96 -35.70
CA TRP A 92 10.69 2.30 -35.12
C TRP A 92 12.16 2.66 -34.93
N GLY A 93 12.76 3.23 -35.97
CA GLY A 93 14.04 3.93 -35.86
C GLY A 93 15.27 3.02 -36.01
N THR A 94 16.19 3.35 -36.92
CA THR A 94 17.59 2.97 -36.69
C THR A 94 18.15 3.72 -35.47
N LYS A 95 19.32 3.31 -34.96
CA LYS A 95 19.97 4.02 -33.86
C LYS A 95 20.22 5.50 -34.21
N GLU A 96 20.48 5.80 -35.48
CA GLU A 96 20.65 7.18 -35.95
C GLU A 96 19.32 7.98 -35.90
N GLU A 97 18.18 7.36 -36.23
CA GLU A 97 16.88 8.06 -36.20
C GLU A 97 16.43 8.39 -34.76
N LEU A 98 16.81 7.60 -33.77
CA LEU A 98 16.56 7.89 -32.34
C LEU A 98 17.45 9.02 -31.77
N GLU A 99 18.50 9.42 -32.49
CA GLU A 99 19.29 10.61 -32.14
C GLU A 99 18.57 11.91 -32.53
N GLU A 100 17.61 11.84 -33.47
CA GLU A 100 16.77 12.97 -33.86
C GLU A 100 15.51 13.11 -32.99
N GLU A 101 15.05 14.35 -32.78
CA GLU A 101 13.90 14.66 -31.90
C GLU A 101 12.60 14.01 -32.40
N TRP A 102 12.31 14.13 -33.70
CA TRP A 102 11.13 13.52 -34.31
C TRP A 102 11.14 11.99 -34.21
N GLY A 103 12.32 11.36 -34.27
CA GLY A 103 12.46 9.91 -34.14
C GLY A 103 12.14 9.42 -32.74
N ARG A 104 12.59 10.15 -31.70
CA ARG A 104 12.22 9.86 -30.29
C ARG A 104 10.73 10.03 -30.04
N GLU A 105 10.13 11.10 -30.58
CA GLU A 105 8.70 11.38 -30.44
C GLU A 105 7.85 10.28 -31.08
N LEU A 106 8.14 9.90 -32.33
CA LEU A 106 7.44 8.83 -33.02
C LEU A 106 7.60 7.48 -32.31
N TRP A 107 8.80 7.18 -31.82
CA TRP A 107 9.04 5.97 -31.03
C TRP A 107 8.20 5.94 -29.76
N PHE A 108 8.16 7.04 -29.00
CA PHE A 108 7.36 7.15 -27.78
C PHE A 108 5.87 6.96 -28.05
N PHE A 109 5.31 7.70 -29.00
CA PHE A 109 3.89 7.56 -29.35
C PHE A 109 3.57 6.19 -29.97
N GLY A 110 4.52 5.58 -30.67
CA GLY A 110 4.44 4.19 -31.11
C GLY A 110 4.23 3.22 -29.94
N GLN A 111 5.03 3.35 -28.87
CA GLN A 111 4.87 2.56 -27.64
C GLN A 111 3.52 2.81 -26.95
N VAL A 112 3.06 4.07 -26.91
CA VAL A 112 1.73 4.42 -26.37
C VAL A 112 0.62 3.73 -27.16
N LEU A 113 0.69 3.74 -28.50
CA LEU A 113 -0.29 3.08 -29.37
C LEU A 113 -0.30 1.55 -29.20
N GLU A 114 0.87 0.93 -29.07
CA GLU A 114 0.99 -0.52 -28.82
C GLU A 114 0.34 -0.91 -27.49
N ARG A 115 0.64 -0.17 -26.41
CA ARG A 115 0.04 -0.40 -25.09
C ARG A 115 -1.48 -0.16 -25.12
N ALA A 116 -1.94 0.90 -25.78
CA ALA A 116 -3.36 1.19 -25.93
C ALA A 116 -4.11 0.08 -26.70
N ALA A 117 -3.51 -0.45 -27.77
CA ALA A 117 -4.07 -1.57 -28.52
C ALA A 117 -4.17 -2.85 -27.67
N CYS A 118 -3.14 -3.15 -26.87
CA CYS A 118 -3.15 -4.26 -25.92
C CYS A 118 -4.29 -4.10 -24.90
N LEU A 119 -4.37 -2.93 -24.24
CA LEU A 119 -5.40 -2.64 -23.24
C LEU A 119 -6.81 -2.74 -23.83
N LYS A 120 -7.03 -2.18 -25.03
CA LYS A 120 -8.32 -2.29 -25.73
C LYS A 120 -8.72 -3.74 -25.99
N ARG A 121 -7.78 -4.59 -26.41
CA ARG A 121 -8.04 -6.03 -26.63
C ARG A 121 -8.35 -6.74 -25.31
N CYS A 122 -7.59 -6.46 -24.25
CA CYS A 122 -7.77 -7.08 -22.93
C CYS A 122 -9.09 -6.66 -22.28
N LYS A 123 -9.38 -5.35 -22.23
CA LYS A 123 -10.61 -4.83 -21.61
C LYS A 123 -11.87 -5.39 -22.30
N ARG A 124 -11.84 -5.60 -23.62
CA ARG A 124 -12.97 -6.22 -24.36
C ARG A 124 -13.34 -7.63 -23.91
N THR A 125 -12.42 -8.39 -23.30
CA THR A 125 -12.70 -9.78 -22.89
C THR A 125 -13.23 -9.90 -21.47
N LEU A 126 -13.29 -8.79 -20.70
CA LEU A 126 -13.65 -8.83 -19.29
C LEU A 126 -15.04 -8.23 -19.03
N PRO A 127 -15.86 -8.83 -18.14
CA PRO A 127 -17.20 -8.35 -17.82
C PRO A 127 -17.23 -6.90 -17.30
N ALA A 128 -16.23 -6.50 -16.50
CA ALA A 128 -16.16 -5.18 -15.87
C ALA A 128 -16.25 -4.00 -16.86
N PHE A 129 -15.79 -4.20 -18.09
CA PHE A 129 -15.76 -3.17 -19.14
C PHE A 129 -16.90 -3.31 -20.17
N GLN A 130 -17.87 -4.19 -19.91
CA GLN A 130 -19.09 -4.32 -20.73
C GLN A 130 -20.22 -3.41 -20.22
N VAL A 131 -20.02 -2.74 -19.08
CA VAL A 131 -20.93 -1.77 -18.48
C VAL A 131 -20.29 -0.36 -18.50
N PRO A 132 -21.09 0.72 -18.38
CA PRO A 132 -20.56 2.08 -18.28
C PRO A 132 -19.53 2.23 -17.15
N TYR A 133 -18.44 2.94 -17.45
CA TYR A 133 -17.37 3.19 -16.50
C TYR A 133 -17.82 4.19 -15.41
N PRO A 134 -17.45 3.98 -14.14
CA PRO A 134 -17.88 4.85 -13.05
C PRO A 134 -17.23 6.25 -13.09
N PRO A 135 -17.94 7.30 -12.64
CA PRO A 135 -17.34 8.63 -12.48
C PRO A 135 -16.19 8.64 -11.47
N ARG A 136 -15.24 9.58 -11.65
CA ARG A 136 -14.05 9.72 -10.76
C ARG A 136 -14.43 9.95 -9.30
N GLN A 137 -15.42 10.79 -9.04
CA GLN A 137 -15.86 11.06 -7.67
C GLN A 137 -16.36 9.78 -6.99
N LEU A 138 -17.09 8.94 -7.72
CA LEU A 138 -17.55 7.66 -7.20
C LEU A 138 -16.38 6.74 -6.83
N LEU A 139 -15.34 6.65 -7.66
CA LEU A 139 -14.15 5.87 -7.34
C LEU A 139 -13.44 6.41 -6.08
N LYS A 140 -13.36 7.73 -5.90
CA LYS A 140 -12.82 8.34 -4.67
C LYS A 140 -13.65 8.00 -3.43
N ASP A 141 -14.98 7.97 -3.55
CA ASP A 141 -15.86 7.59 -2.45
C ASP A 141 -15.59 6.13 -2.03
N PHE A 142 -15.37 5.23 -2.98
CA PHE A 142 -15.02 3.84 -2.69
C PHE A 142 -13.61 3.69 -2.10
N GLN A 143 -12.62 4.45 -2.60
CA GLN A 143 -11.26 4.49 -2.04
C GLN A 143 -11.23 5.00 -0.59
N SER A 144 -12.05 6.01 -0.28
CA SER A 144 -12.24 6.50 1.10
C SER A 144 -13.13 5.58 1.96
N ARG A 145 -13.57 4.44 1.42
CA ARG A 145 -14.43 3.45 2.07
C ARG A 145 -15.80 4.01 2.47
N LEU A 146 -16.25 5.11 1.88
CA LEU A 146 -17.54 5.74 2.17
C LEU A 146 -18.75 4.78 2.08
N PRO A 147 -18.85 3.83 1.13
CA PRO A 147 -19.94 2.86 1.10
C PRO A 147 -20.09 2.04 2.40
N TYR A 148 -18.99 1.82 3.13
CA TYR A 148 -19.03 1.13 4.43
C TYR A 148 -19.70 1.96 5.52
N GLN A 149 -19.65 3.30 5.42
CA GLN A 149 -20.39 4.19 6.31
C GLN A 149 -21.91 3.96 6.18
N TYR A 150 -22.43 3.89 4.96
CA TYR A 150 -23.84 3.60 4.73
C TYR A 150 -24.17 2.14 5.09
N LEU A 151 -23.28 1.22 4.74
CA LEU A 151 -23.50 -0.22 4.91
C LEU A 151 -23.63 -0.59 6.38
N HIS A 152 -22.77 -0.05 7.27
CA HIS A 152 -22.85 -0.37 8.69
C HIS A 152 -24.20 0.01 9.29
N TYR A 153 -24.75 1.18 8.92
CA TYR A 153 -26.02 1.64 9.46
C TYR A 153 -27.20 0.84 8.92
N ALA A 154 -27.20 0.53 7.62
CA ALA A 154 -28.21 -0.34 7.00
C ALA A 154 -28.21 -1.75 7.61
N LEU A 155 -27.03 -2.32 7.88
CA LEU A 155 -26.88 -3.62 8.55
C LEU A 155 -27.36 -3.58 9.99
N PHE A 156 -27.01 -2.52 10.74
CA PHE A 156 -27.48 -2.30 12.10
C PHE A 156 -29.01 -2.26 12.17
N LYS A 157 -29.64 -1.45 11.32
CA LYS A 157 -31.11 -1.35 11.22
C LYS A 157 -31.78 -2.65 10.76
N SER A 158 -31.04 -3.51 10.05
CA SER A 158 -31.48 -4.83 9.62
C SER A 158 -31.22 -5.94 10.65
N ASN A 159 -30.80 -5.59 11.88
CA ASN A 159 -30.44 -6.52 12.95
C ASN A 159 -29.31 -7.49 12.61
N GLN A 160 -28.35 -7.05 11.77
CA GLN A 160 -27.13 -7.78 11.44
C GLN A 160 -25.92 -7.12 12.13
N LEU A 161 -25.90 -7.18 13.47
CA LEU A 161 -24.93 -6.44 14.30
C LEU A 161 -23.46 -6.80 14.00
N GLU A 162 -23.14 -8.08 13.87
CA GLU A 162 -21.78 -8.56 13.59
C GLU A 162 -21.21 -7.96 12.30
N LYS A 163 -22.00 -7.99 11.22
CA LYS A 163 -21.60 -7.37 9.95
C LYS A 163 -21.55 -5.85 10.04
N ALA A 164 -22.44 -5.23 10.83
CA ALA A 164 -22.40 -3.79 11.05
C ALA A 164 -21.11 -3.36 11.74
N VAL A 165 -20.63 -4.13 12.73
CA VAL A 165 -19.34 -3.92 13.39
C VAL A 165 -18.21 -3.98 12.37
N ALA A 166 -18.15 -5.04 11.55
CA ALA A 166 -17.10 -5.20 10.53
C ALA A 166 -17.11 -4.05 9.52
N ALA A 167 -18.28 -3.63 9.03
CA ALA A 167 -18.41 -2.50 8.11
C ALA A 167 -17.97 -1.17 8.75
N ALA A 168 -18.38 -0.90 9.99
CA ALA A 168 -17.97 0.30 10.72
C ALA A 168 -16.45 0.34 10.96
N TYR A 169 -15.86 -0.80 11.35
CA TYR A 169 -14.42 -0.93 11.53
C TYR A 169 -13.65 -0.74 10.22
N THR A 170 -14.14 -1.33 9.12
CA THR A 170 -13.58 -1.17 7.76
C THR A 170 -13.55 0.30 7.34
N PHE A 171 -14.61 1.06 7.61
CA PHE A 171 -14.65 2.51 7.34
C PHE A 171 -13.60 3.29 8.15
N LEU A 172 -13.44 2.97 9.44
CA LEU A 172 -12.50 3.66 10.33
C LEU A 172 -11.04 3.41 9.97
N GLN A 173 -10.70 2.30 9.30
CA GLN A 173 -9.34 2.08 8.81
C GLN A 173 -8.87 3.18 7.86
N ARG A 174 -9.78 3.78 7.07
CA ARG A 174 -9.48 4.93 6.20
C ARG A 174 -9.86 6.28 6.80
N ASN A 175 -10.72 6.27 7.80
CA ASN A 175 -11.25 7.49 8.42
C ASN A 175 -11.08 7.44 9.95
N PRO A 176 -9.85 7.32 10.48
CA PRO A 176 -9.62 7.10 11.91
C PRO A 176 -10.17 8.23 12.81
N LYS A 177 -10.21 9.46 12.27
CA LYS A 177 -10.69 10.65 12.98
C LYS A 177 -12.22 10.85 12.92
N HIS A 178 -12.96 9.93 12.30
CA HIS A 178 -14.41 10.08 12.15
C HIS A 178 -15.17 9.75 13.44
N GLU A 179 -15.45 10.78 14.24
CA GLU A 179 -16.02 10.67 15.59
C GLU A 179 -17.31 9.86 15.66
N MET A 180 -18.22 10.03 14.69
CA MET A 180 -19.55 9.42 14.75
C MET A 180 -19.47 7.89 14.61
N THR A 181 -18.58 7.38 13.76
CA THR A 181 -18.41 5.93 13.60
C THR A 181 -17.74 5.31 14.83
N THR A 182 -16.79 6.02 15.44
CA THR A 182 -16.20 5.62 16.73
C THR A 182 -17.26 5.52 17.83
N LYS A 183 -18.19 6.49 17.89
CA LYS A 183 -19.33 6.44 18.82
C LYS A 183 -20.24 5.23 18.56
N TYR A 184 -20.50 4.87 17.29
CA TYR A 184 -21.27 3.67 16.96
C TYR A 184 -20.57 2.36 17.37
N LEU A 185 -19.26 2.22 17.15
CA LEU A 185 -18.52 1.04 17.61
C LEU A 185 -18.54 0.92 19.14
N ASN A 186 -18.38 2.03 19.86
CA ASN A 186 -18.51 2.06 21.32
C ASN A 186 -19.91 1.66 21.79
N TYR A 187 -20.95 2.06 21.06
CA TYR A 187 -22.31 1.61 21.33
C TYR A 187 -22.46 0.10 21.09
N TYR A 188 -21.91 -0.45 20.01
CA TYR A 188 -21.96 -1.89 19.72
C TYR A 188 -21.24 -2.74 20.77
N ARG A 189 -20.15 -2.22 21.37
CA ARG A 189 -19.43 -2.88 22.49
C ARG A 189 -20.33 -3.14 23.71
N GLY A 190 -21.37 -2.33 23.90
CA GLY A 190 -22.36 -2.55 24.96
C GLY A 190 -23.39 -3.64 24.64
N LEU A 191 -23.46 -4.12 23.40
CA LEU A 191 -24.49 -5.06 22.91
C LEU A 191 -23.94 -6.46 22.62
N LEU A 192 -22.70 -6.56 22.16
CA LEU A 192 -22.02 -7.83 21.88
C LEU A 192 -20.52 -7.70 22.17
N ASP A 193 -19.83 -8.84 22.22
CA ASP A 193 -18.38 -8.88 22.25
C ASP A 193 -17.82 -8.47 20.88
N VAL A 194 -17.61 -7.17 20.71
CA VAL A 194 -17.24 -6.55 19.43
C VAL A 194 -15.86 -6.99 18.95
N ASP A 195 -14.94 -7.30 19.87
CA ASP A 195 -13.53 -7.54 19.53
C ASP A 195 -13.36 -8.79 18.65
N GLU A 196 -14.29 -9.75 18.73
CA GLU A 196 -14.34 -10.93 17.84
C GLU A 196 -14.72 -10.58 16.39
N TYR A 197 -15.44 -9.46 16.17
CA TYR A 197 -15.99 -9.06 14.87
C TYR A 197 -15.28 -7.84 14.25
N LEU A 198 -14.19 -7.35 14.86
CA LEU A 198 -13.35 -6.29 14.31
C LEU A 198 -12.50 -6.81 13.14
N THR A 199 -13.16 -7.02 12.00
CA THR A 199 -12.53 -7.45 10.75
C THR A 199 -12.56 -6.30 9.75
N ASP A 200 -11.40 -5.95 9.19
CA ASP A 200 -11.33 -5.08 8.02
C ASP A 200 -11.65 -5.90 6.77
N LEU A 201 -12.76 -5.54 6.11
CA LEU A 201 -13.27 -6.21 4.92
C LEU A 201 -12.51 -5.84 3.64
N GLU A 202 -11.62 -4.84 3.72
CA GLU A 202 -10.74 -4.38 2.64
C GLU A 202 -9.26 -4.48 3.06
N ALA A 203 -8.93 -5.37 4.02
CA ALA A 203 -7.56 -5.57 4.47
C ALA A 203 -6.70 -6.16 3.35
N HIS A 204 -5.52 -5.59 3.13
CA HIS A 204 -4.53 -6.17 2.22
C HIS A 204 -3.74 -7.30 2.90
N PRO A 205 -3.20 -8.27 2.12
CA PRO A 205 -2.50 -9.43 2.67
C PRO A 205 -1.29 -9.07 3.55
N TYR A 206 -0.56 -8.00 3.23
CA TYR A 206 0.61 -7.59 4.00
C TYR A 206 0.27 -6.98 5.37
N GLU A 207 -0.94 -6.44 5.57
CA GLU A 207 -1.27 -5.67 6.79
C GLU A 207 -1.27 -6.56 8.03
N ALA A 208 -1.96 -7.71 7.96
CA ALA A 208 -2.01 -8.66 9.06
C ALA A 208 -0.64 -9.28 9.35
N VAL A 209 0.13 -9.58 8.29
CA VAL A 209 1.48 -10.13 8.40
C VAL A 209 2.44 -9.11 9.02
N PHE A 210 2.34 -7.84 8.64
CA PHE A 210 3.11 -6.74 9.24
C PHE A 210 2.83 -6.61 10.74
N VAL A 211 1.55 -6.53 11.14
CA VAL A 211 1.17 -6.43 12.56
C VAL A 211 1.67 -7.64 13.35
N GLN A 212 1.60 -8.84 12.76
CA GLN A 212 2.14 -10.05 13.38
C GLN A 212 3.67 -10.00 13.53
N ALA A 213 4.39 -9.53 12.51
CA ALA A 213 5.84 -9.39 12.55
C ALA A 213 6.31 -8.42 13.65
N VAL A 214 5.58 -7.32 13.85
CA VAL A 214 5.81 -6.37 14.94
C VAL A 214 5.54 -6.99 16.32
N LYS A 215 4.45 -7.75 16.47
CA LYS A 215 4.18 -8.49 17.72
C LYS A 215 5.28 -9.50 18.05
N LEU A 216 5.75 -10.24 17.04
CA LEU A 216 6.85 -11.20 17.20
C LEU A 216 8.15 -10.51 17.61
N TYR A 217 8.46 -9.36 16.99
CA TYR A 217 9.61 -8.53 17.36
C TYR A 217 9.56 -8.13 18.83
N ASN A 218 8.42 -7.57 19.27
CA ASN A 218 8.22 -7.13 20.65
C ASN A 218 8.24 -8.28 21.67
N SER A 219 7.93 -9.50 21.23
CA SER A 219 8.02 -10.72 22.07
C SER A 219 9.43 -11.35 22.11
N GLY A 220 10.38 -10.84 21.32
CA GLY A 220 11.74 -11.35 21.22
C GLY A 220 11.95 -12.51 20.24
N ASP A 221 10.91 -12.96 19.53
CA ASP A 221 11.05 -13.94 18.44
C ASP A 221 11.49 -13.25 17.15
N PHE A 222 12.76 -12.83 17.12
CA PHE A 222 13.35 -12.12 15.99
C PHE A 222 13.36 -12.97 14.71
N ARG A 223 13.49 -14.29 14.82
CA ARG A 223 13.57 -15.18 13.65
C ARG A 223 12.24 -15.24 12.91
N SER A 224 11.15 -15.44 13.64
CA SER A 224 9.80 -15.43 13.05
C SER A 224 9.42 -14.02 12.59
N SER A 225 9.81 -12.99 13.36
CA SER A 225 9.60 -11.58 12.99
C SER A 225 10.25 -11.23 11.65
N VAL A 226 11.51 -11.61 11.43
CA VAL A 226 12.18 -11.42 10.12
C VAL A 226 11.40 -12.13 9.02
N GLY A 227 11.03 -13.39 9.23
CA GLY A 227 10.31 -14.17 8.23
C GLY A 227 8.97 -13.57 7.81
N ASP A 228 8.22 -13.01 8.74
CA ASP A 228 6.95 -12.33 8.46
C ASP A 228 7.16 -10.91 7.92
N MET A 229 8.16 -10.16 8.41
CA MET A 229 8.45 -8.80 7.93
C MET A 229 8.95 -8.79 6.48
N GLU A 230 9.85 -9.71 6.11
CA GLU A 230 10.29 -9.88 4.71
C GLU A 230 9.12 -10.25 3.78
N ARG A 231 8.18 -11.07 4.26
CA ARG A 231 6.95 -11.42 3.52
C ARG A 231 6.04 -10.20 3.36
N ALA A 232 5.81 -9.45 4.44
CA ALA A 232 4.99 -8.24 4.41
C ALA A 232 5.55 -7.20 3.44
N LEU A 233 6.88 -7.01 3.41
CA LEU A 233 7.55 -6.12 2.47
C LEU A 233 7.34 -6.56 1.01
N ALA A 234 7.55 -7.84 0.71
CA ALA A 234 7.34 -8.37 -0.65
C ALA A 234 5.88 -8.27 -1.11
N ASP A 235 4.93 -8.60 -0.22
CA ASP A 235 3.50 -8.49 -0.48
C ASP A 235 3.07 -7.03 -0.68
N TYR A 236 3.60 -6.11 0.14
CA TYR A 236 3.36 -4.67 -0.02
C TYR A 236 3.84 -4.16 -1.39
N LEU A 237 5.07 -4.48 -1.80
CA LEU A 237 5.61 -4.05 -3.09
C LEU A 237 4.79 -4.60 -4.26
N THR A 238 4.25 -5.81 -4.13
CA THR A 238 3.36 -6.41 -5.12
C THR A 238 2.02 -5.66 -5.20
N VAL A 239 1.41 -5.34 -4.07
CA VAL A 239 0.17 -4.56 -4.02
C VAL A 239 0.39 -3.13 -4.52
N PHE A 240 1.53 -2.52 -4.19
CA PHE A 240 1.92 -1.20 -4.69
C PHE A 240 2.03 -1.18 -6.22
N ALA A 241 2.70 -2.17 -6.82
CA ALA A 241 2.78 -2.29 -8.28
C ALA A 241 1.39 -2.45 -8.92
N ASN A 242 0.47 -3.19 -8.28
CA ASN A 242 -0.91 -3.33 -8.76
C ASN A 242 -1.68 -2.01 -8.65
N CYS A 243 -1.49 -1.23 -7.59
CA CYS A 243 -2.08 0.11 -7.44
C CYS A 243 -1.63 1.04 -8.57
N LEU A 244 -0.32 1.10 -8.85
CA LEU A 244 0.21 1.90 -9.95
C LEU A 244 -0.36 1.51 -11.31
N ALA A 245 -0.55 0.21 -11.53
CA ALA A 245 -1.16 -0.33 -12.74
C ALA A 245 -2.66 0.06 -12.86
N GLY A 246 -3.38 0.14 -11.75
CA GLY A 246 -4.80 0.54 -11.70
C GLY A 246 -5.06 2.03 -11.95
N CYS A 247 -4.05 2.89 -11.89
CA CYS A 247 -4.20 4.35 -12.04
C CYS A 247 -4.36 4.86 -13.49
N GLU A 248 -4.50 3.96 -14.47
CA GLU A 248 -4.61 4.27 -15.90
C GLU A 248 -6.05 4.00 -16.43
N GLY A 249 -7.04 4.11 -15.55
CA GLY A 249 -8.47 3.90 -15.83
C GLY A 249 -9.09 4.87 -16.84
N ALA A 250 -10.28 4.53 -17.35
CA ALA A 250 -10.97 5.34 -18.37
C ALA A 250 -11.65 6.57 -17.79
N HIS A 251 -11.54 7.74 -18.43
CA HIS A 251 -12.11 9.00 -17.93
C HIS A 251 -12.68 9.86 -19.07
N GLU A 252 -13.76 10.60 -18.80
CA GLU A 252 -14.36 11.57 -19.74
C GLU A 252 -13.47 12.80 -19.88
N LEU A 253 -13.20 13.22 -21.13
CA LEU A 253 -12.44 14.45 -21.44
C LEU A 253 -13.37 15.65 -21.26
N SER A 254 -13.06 16.52 -20.30
CA SER A 254 -13.90 17.67 -19.96
C SER A 254 -13.72 18.84 -20.93
N ASP A 255 -12.53 19.02 -21.51
CA ASP A 255 -12.18 20.26 -22.21
C ASP A 255 -11.54 20.04 -23.59
N PHE A 256 -11.80 20.98 -24.51
CA PHE A 256 -11.08 21.07 -25.77
C PHE A 256 -9.72 21.72 -25.50
N LYS A 257 -8.66 20.90 -25.53
CA LYS A 257 -7.27 21.35 -25.40
C LYS A 257 -6.47 20.94 -26.63
N ASP A 258 -5.40 21.68 -26.91
CA ASP A 258 -4.43 21.29 -27.94
C ASP A 258 -3.78 19.94 -27.59
N PHE A 259 -3.19 19.27 -28.59
CA PHE A 259 -2.73 17.89 -28.49
C PHE A 259 -1.84 17.60 -27.27
N TYR A 260 -0.75 18.36 -27.09
CA TYR A 260 0.19 18.14 -25.99
C TYR A 260 -0.37 18.48 -24.60
N PRO A 261 -1.02 19.64 -24.40
CA PRO A 261 -1.73 19.92 -23.15
C PRO A 261 -2.74 18.83 -22.77
N ALA A 262 -3.54 18.34 -23.73
CA ALA A 262 -4.51 17.28 -23.47
C ALA A 262 -3.85 15.97 -22.99
N ILE A 263 -2.69 15.60 -23.56
CA ILE A 263 -1.92 14.43 -23.10
C ILE A 263 -1.35 14.68 -21.71
N ALA A 264 -0.77 15.86 -21.50
CA ALA A 264 -0.09 16.21 -20.27
C ALA A 264 -1.06 16.25 -19.07
N ASP A 265 -2.26 16.80 -19.24
CA ASP A 265 -3.31 16.75 -18.22
C ASP A 265 -3.70 15.32 -17.86
N ARG A 266 -3.89 14.46 -18.87
CA ARG A 266 -4.22 13.04 -18.63
C ARG A 266 -3.11 12.31 -17.92
N PHE A 267 -1.87 12.63 -18.24
CA PHE A 267 -0.74 12.05 -17.55
C PHE A 267 -0.64 12.56 -16.11
N ALA A 268 -0.86 13.86 -15.87
CA ALA A 268 -0.87 14.46 -14.54
C ALA A 268 -1.95 13.84 -13.63
N GLU A 269 -3.14 13.56 -14.16
CA GLU A 269 -4.20 12.85 -13.41
C GLU A 269 -3.79 11.43 -13.02
N SER A 270 -3.15 10.69 -13.94
CA SER A 270 -2.63 9.36 -13.66
C SER A 270 -1.48 9.40 -12.65
N LEU A 271 -0.58 10.39 -12.77
CA LEU A 271 0.51 10.64 -11.82
C LEU A 271 -0.04 10.92 -10.42
N GLN A 272 -1.09 11.74 -10.29
CA GLN A 272 -1.73 12.01 -9.01
C GLN A 272 -2.17 10.70 -8.34
N CYS A 273 -2.92 9.85 -9.06
CA CYS A 273 -3.35 8.55 -8.53
C CYS A 273 -2.16 7.67 -8.13
N LYS A 274 -1.09 7.65 -8.95
CA LYS A 274 0.12 6.85 -8.70
C LYS A 274 0.87 7.31 -7.45
N VAL A 275 0.98 8.62 -7.22
CA VAL A 275 1.57 9.19 -6.00
C VAL A 275 0.70 8.90 -4.79
N ASP A 276 -0.63 8.97 -4.93
CA ASP A 276 -1.57 8.68 -3.86
C ASP A 276 -1.53 7.19 -3.42
N CYS A 277 -0.98 6.28 -4.23
CA CYS A 277 -0.86 4.86 -3.88
C CYS A 277 -0.11 4.60 -2.57
N GLU A 278 0.93 5.38 -2.24
CA GLU A 278 1.66 5.18 -0.98
C GLU A 278 0.76 5.46 0.23
N ALA A 279 0.14 6.64 0.25
CA ALA A 279 -0.80 7.02 1.31
C ALA A 279 -2.03 6.09 1.35
N ASN A 280 -2.52 5.67 0.17
CA ASN A 280 -3.63 4.73 0.03
C ASN A 280 -3.25 3.29 0.39
N LEU A 281 -1.99 2.95 0.61
CA LEU A 281 -1.58 1.61 1.06
C LEU A 281 -0.92 1.65 2.45
N THR A 282 -0.81 2.81 3.08
CA THR A 282 -0.38 2.89 4.47
C THR A 282 -1.43 2.24 5.38
N PRO A 283 -1.06 1.21 6.17
CA PRO A 283 -1.99 0.58 7.10
C PRO A 283 -2.31 1.48 8.28
N ASN A 284 -3.52 1.32 8.81
CA ASN A 284 -3.95 1.91 10.06
C ASN A 284 -3.85 0.86 11.17
N VAL A 285 -2.99 1.11 12.16
CA VAL A 285 -2.79 0.22 13.30
C VAL A 285 -3.24 0.94 14.56
N GLY A 286 -4.29 0.42 15.20
CA GLY A 286 -4.80 0.98 16.46
C GLY A 286 -5.39 2.39 16.35
N GLY A 287 -5.76 2.85 15.14
CA GLY A 287 -6.32 4.18 14.91
C GLY A 287 -5.32 5.19 14.34
N TYR A 288 -4.07 4.79 14.12
CA TYR A 288 -3.01 5.64 13.59
C TYR A 288 -2.42 5.03 12.32
N PHE A 289 -2.20 5.88 11.30
CA PHE A 289 -1.47 5.47 10.12
C PHE A 289 0.01 5.32 10.46
N VAL A 290 0.62 4.24 9.98
CA VAL A 290 2.05 4.00 10.20
C VAL A 290 2.87 5.00 9.40
N ASP A 291 3.65 5.84 10.10
CA ASP A 291 4.50 6.81 9.42
C ASP A 291 5.66 6.11 8.68
N LYS A 292 6.02 6.67 7.52
CA LYS A 292 7.10 6.17 6.64
C LYS A 292 7.09 4.64 6.51
N PHE A 293 5.94 4.07 6.12
CA PHE A 293 5.67 2.64 6.23
C PHE A 293 6.79 1.70 5.72
N VAL A 294 7.34 1.97 4.53
CA VAL A 294 8.45 1.17 3.97
C VAL A 294 9.74 1.31 4.80
N ALA A 295 10.07 2.52 5.24
CA ALA A 295 11.20 2.75 6.14
C ALA A 295 11.01 1.97 7.45
N THR A 296 9.81 2.01 8.03
CA THR A 296 9.46 1.26 9.25
C THR A 296 9.69 -0.24 9.09
N MET A 297 9.37 -0.85 7.94
CA MET A 297 9.68 -2.26 7.69
C MET A 297 11.20 -2.52 7.71
N TYR A 298 12.01 -1.67 7.07
CA TYR A 298 13.48 -1.78 7.10
C TYR A 298 14.06 -1.56 8.49
N HIS A 299 13.47 -0.68 9.29
CA HIS A 299 13.84 -0.47 10.69
C HIS A 299 13.70 -1.79 11.49
N TYR A 300 12.52 -2.43 11.46
CA TYR A 300 12.32 -3.71 12.14
C TYR A 300 13.26 -4.81 11.63
N LEU A 301 13.45 -4.92 10.31
CA LEU A 301 14.38 -5.88 9.72
C LEU A 301 15.80 -5.65 10.23
N GLN A 302 16.28 -4.41 10.25
CA GLN A 302 17.62 -4.07 10.69
C GLN A 302 17.91 -4.54 12.11
N PHE A 303 17.03 -4.23 13.06
CA PHE A 303 17.22 -4.63 14.46
C PHE A 303 17.07 -6.14 14.63
N ALA A 304 16.08 -6.76 13.98
CA ALA A 304 15.86 -8.19 14.10
C ALA A 304 17.04 -9.00 13.52
N TYR A 305 17.59 -8.61 12.36
CA TYR A 305 18.80 -9.22 11.81
C TYR A 305 20.02 -9.05 12.72
N TYR A 306 20.18 -7.87 13.31
CA TYR A 306 21.25 -7.64 14.28
C TYR A 306 21.16 -8.57 15.49
N LYS A 307 19.96 -8.72 16.07
CA LYS A 307 19.72 -9.63 17.20
C LYS A 307 19.92 -11.12 16.84
N LEU A 308 19.82 -11.47 15.56
CA LEU A 308 20.10 -12.80 15.02
C LEU A 308 21.57 -12.99 14.59
N ASN A 309 22.44 -11.99 14.82
CA ASN A 309 23.84 -11.97 14.39
C ASN A 309 24.01 -12.02 12.86
N ASP A 310 22.97 -11.69 12.08
CA ASP A 310 23.06 -11.51 10.62
C ASP A 310 23.37 -10.04 10.31
N VAL A 311 24.59 -9.64 10.67
CA VAL A 311 25.05 -8.26 10.56
C VAL A 311 25.05 -7.78 9.10
N ARG A 312 25.26 -8.69 8.15
CA ARG A 312 25.22 -8.37 6.71
C ARG A 312 23.84 -7.87 6.30
N GLN A 313 22.79 -8.62 6.64
CA GLN A 313 21.43 -8.18 6.33
C GLN A 313 21.02 -6.95 7.13
N ALA A 314 21.49 -6.82 8.38
CA ALA A 314 21.26 -5.63 9.18
C ALA A 314 21.83 -4.37 8.52
N ALA A 315 23.08 -4.41 8.03
CA ALA A 315 23.73 -3.29 7.35
C ALA A 315 22.99 -2.89 6.05
N ARG A 316 22.56 -3.89 5.25
CA ARG A 316 21.75 -3.66 4.04
C ARG A 316 20.39 -3.05 4.35
N SER A 317 19.76 -3.46 5.45
CA SER A 317 18.49 -2.89 5.90
C SER A 317 18.65 -1.44 6.38
N VAL A 318 19.72 -1.08 7.09
CA VAL A 318 20.02 0.34 7.39
C VAL A 318 20.20 1.13 6.10
N ALA A 319 21.03 0.64 5.18
CA ALA A 319 21.28 1.35 3.92
C ALA A 319 19.98 1.59 3.13
N SER A 320 19.06 0.61 3.16
CA SER A 320 17.74 0.72 2.55
C SER A 320 16.84 1.72 3.27
N TYR A 321 16.85 1.73 4.60
CA TYR A 321 16.13 2.73 5.41
C TYR A 321 16.56 4.16 5.05
N MET A 322 17.86 4.39 4.90
CA MET A 322 18.44 5.71 4.62
C MET A 322 17.97 6.32 3.28
N LEU A 323 17.40 5.54 2.36
CA LEU A 323 16.76 6.08 1.15
C LEU A 323 15.48 6.84 1.47
N PHE A 324 14.76 6.44 2.51
CA PHE A 324 13.42 6.96 2.83
C PHE A 324 13.45 8.03 3.91
N ASP A 325 14.38 7.90 4.86
CA ASP A 325 14.60 8.91 5.90
C ASP A 325 16.09 9.12 6.16
N PRO A 326 16.76 9.94 5.33
CA PRO A 326 18.17 10.23 5.52
C PRO A 326 18.44 11.12 6.74
N THR A 327 17.40 11.72 7.34
CA THR A 327 17.53 12.67 8.46
C THR A 327 17.48 12.00 9.83
N ASP A 328 17.10 10.72 9.90
CA ASP A 328 17.09 9.96 11.15
C ASP A 328 18.51 9.79 11.71
N SER A 329 18.76 10.45 12.85
CA SER A 329 20.05 10.42 13.53
C SER A 329 20.42 9.04 14.10
N VAL A 330 19.44 8.21 14.50
CA VAL A 330 19.67 6.87 15.05
C VAL A 330 20.15 5.95 13.95
N MET A 331 19.49 6.00 12.78
CA MET A 331 19.89 5.18 11.63
C MET A 331 21.22 5.61 11.03
N GLN A 332 21.52 6.91 11.01
CA GLN A 332 22.87 7.41 10.68
C GLN A 332 23.95 6.83 11.60
N GLN A 333 23.71 6.82 12.92
CA GLN A 333 24.64 6.24 13.90
C GLN A 333 24.80 4.73 13.70
N ASN A 334 23.71 4.00 13.45
CA ASN A 334 23.76 2.57 13.17
C ASN A 334 24.59 2.27 11.92
N LEU A 335 24.45 3.06 10.85
CA LEU A 335 25.27 2.90 9.64
C LEU A 335 26.77 3.10 9.93
N VAL A 336 27.12 4.13 10.72
CA VAL A 336 28.50 4.39 11.14
C VAL A 336 29.04 3.24 11.99
N TYR A 337 28.21 2.69 12.89
CA TYR A 337 28.56 1.56 13.73
C TYR A 337 28.91 0.30 12.91
N TYR A 338 28.08 -0.05 11.92
CA TYR A 338 28.36 -1.17 11.02
C TYR A 338 29.64 -0.95 10.19
N ARG A 339 29.86 0.29 9.70
CA ARG A 339 31.09 0.65 8.96
C ARG A 339 32.34 0.55 9.82
N PHE A 340 32.26 0.98 11.07
CA PHE A 340 33.39 0.93 12.00
C PHE A 340 33.81 -0.51 12.31
N HIS A 341 32.85 -1.42 12.49
CA HIS A 341 33.10 -2.82 12.79
C HIS A 341 33.19 -3.73 11.54
N ARG A 342 33.33 -3.15 10.34
CA ARG A 342 33.34 -3.91 9.07
C ARG A 342 34.37 -5.03 9.03
N GLU A 343 35.58 -4.79 9.56
CA GLU A 343 36.66 -5.78 9.56
C GLU A 343 36.37 -6.93 10.54
N ARG A 344 35.78 -6.62 11.70
CA ARG A 344 35.38 -7.62 12.70
C ARG A 344 34.30 -8.55 12.17
N TRP A 345 33.37 -8.02 11.38
CA TRP A 345 32.21 -8.77 10.88
C TRP A 345 32.34 -9.23 9.43
N GLY A 346 33.50 -9.01 8.80
CA GLY A 346 33.74 -9.40 7.41
C GLY A 346 32.81 -8.73 6.40
N LEU A 347 32.32 -7.52 6.70
CA LEU A 347 31.44 -6.75 5.83
C LEU A 347 32.23 -6.14 4.68
N GLN A 348 31.65 -6.16 3.49
CA GLN A 348 32.21 -5.52 2.30
C GLN A 348 31.48 -4.22 1.98
N GLU A 349 32.01 -3.40 1.07
CA GLU A 349 31.36 -2.15 0.65
C GLU A 349 29.98 -2.40 0.02
N GLU A 350 29.78 -3.56 -0.62
CA GLU A 350 28.49 -3.96 -1.19
C GLU A 350 27.41 -4.20 -0.11
N ASP A 351 27.80 -4.51 1.13
CA ASP A 351 26.86 -4.72 2.23
C ASP A 351 26.31 -3.40 2.81
N PHE A 352 26.88 -2.26 2.40
CA PHE A 352 26.40 -0.92 2.73
C PHE A 352 25.60 -0.28 1.58
N GLN A 353 25.29 -1.06 0.54
CA GLN A 353 24.38 -0.62 -0.51
C GLN A 353 22.93 -0.95 -0.13
N PRO A 354 21.97 -0.07 -0.44
CA PRO A 354 20.55 -0.38 -0.30
C PRO A 354 20.19 -1.63 -1.11
N ARG A 355 19.15 -2.35 -0.68
CA ARG A 355 18.64 -3.51 -1.42
C ARG A 355 18.04 -3.08 -2.75
N GLU A 356 18.07 -3.98 -3.74
CA GLU A 356 17.61 -3.68 -5.10
C GLU A 356 16.14 -3.27 -5.13
N GLU A 357 15.27 -3.98 -4.41
CA GLU A 357 13.85 -3.68 -4.29
C GLU A 357 13.59 -2.32 -3.63
N ALA A 358 14.41 -1.92 -2.65
CA ALA A 358 14.33 -0.61 -2.01
C ALA A 358 14.69 0.52 -2.98
N MET A 359 15.77 0.34 -3.75
CA MET A 359 16.21 1.32 -4.75
C MET A 359 15.19 1.48 -5.86
N LEU A 360 14.65 0.38 -6.38
CA LEU A 360 13.62 0.42 -7.43
C LEU A 360 12.38 1.17 -6.96
N TYR A 361 11.89 0.85 -5.75
CA TYR A 361 10.75 1.52 -5.15
C TYR A 361 11.01 3.02 -4.90
N HIS A 362 12.17 3.36 -4.32
CA HIS A 362 12.55 4.74 -4.06
C HIS A 362 12.65 5.55 -5.37
N ASN A 363 13.38 5.05 -6.36
CA ASN A 363 13.55 5.74 -7.65
C ASN A 363 12.18 5.94 -8.34
N GLN A 364 11.34 4.90 -8.35
CA GLN A 364 10.02 5.00 -8.95
C GLN A 364 9.12 6.03 -8.25
N THR A 365 9.08 6.03 -6.91
CA THR A 365 8.24 6.97 -6.14
C THR A 365 8.76 8.40 -6.24
N THR A 366 10.08 8.61 -6.22
CA THR A 366 10.71 9.92 -6.40
C THR A 366 10.39 10.51 -7.77
N GLU A 367 10.62 9.75 -8.85
CA GLU A 367 10.34 10.19 -10.23
C GLU A 367 8.85 10.51 -10.44
N LEU A 368 7.94 9.69 -9.87
CA LEU A 368 6.50 9.96 -9.93
C LEU A 368 6.12 11.29 -9.26
N ARG A 369 6.72 11.60 -8.11
CA ARG A 369 6.48 12.87 -7.40
C ARG A 369 7.07 14.06 -8.15
N GLU A 370 8.31 13.95 -8.62
CA GLU A 370 8.97 15.02 -9.38
C GLU A 370 8.20 15.38 -10.65
N LEU A 371 7.70 14.38 -11.39
CA LEU A 371 6.87 14.60 -12.57
C LEU A 371 5.51 15.22 -12.23
N LEU A 372 4.89 14.80 -11.12
CA LEU A 372 3.62 15.38 -10.66
C LEU A 372 3.79 16.85 -10.24
N ASP A 373 4.87 17.16 -9.52
CA ASP A 373 5.18 18.52 -9.09
C ASP A 373 5.51 19.42 -10.28
N PHE A 374 6.25 18.90 -11.28
CA PHE A 374 6.44 19.58 -12.56
C PHE A 374 5.10 19.88 -13.25
N ALA A 375 4.21 18.89 -13.35
CA ALA A 375 2.89 19.07 -13.95
C ALA A 375 2.06 20.12 -13.22
N ARG A 376 2.07 20.11 -11.88
CA ARG A 376 1.37 21.11 -11.07
C ARG A 376 1.93 22.51 -11.26
N LEU A 377 3.25 22.65 -11.33
CA LEU A 377 3.92 23.94 -11.44
C LEU A 377 3.73 24.60 -12.82
N TYR A 378 3.65 23.81 -13.89
CA TYR A 378 3.71 24.34 -15.27
C TYR A 378 2.46 24.11 -16.12
N LEU A 379 1.55 23.22 -15.71
CA LEU A 379 0.37 22.85 -16.52
C LEU A 379 -0.97 23.21 -15.87
N GLN A 380 -0.97 23.67 -14.61
CA GLN A 380 -2.18 24.24 -14.02
C GLN A 380 -2.59 25.47 -14.83
N SER A 381 -3.89 25.53 -15.19
CA SER A 381 -4.46 26.66 -15.92
C SER A 381 -4.22 27.95 -15.14
N ASP A 382 -3.79 29.01 -15.83
CA ASP A 382 -3.63 30.40 -15.34
C ASP A 382 -4.95 31.06 -14.87
N ASP A 383 -5.93 30.28 -14.44
CA ASP A 383 -7.17 30.77 -13.83
C ASP A 383 -6.98 30.85 -12.31
N GLU A 384 -6.06 31.71 -11.86
CA GLU A 384 -6.13 32.44 -10.58
C GLU A 384 -4.97 33.46 -10.58
N MET A 385 -5.15 34.55 -11.33
CA MET A 385 -4.62 35.85 -10.88
C MET A 385 -5.54 36.39 -9.78
N GLU A 386 -5.81 35.61 -8.73
CA GLU A 386 -6.09 36.20 -7.44
C GLU A 386 -4.74 36.59 -6.86
N LEU A 387 -4.50 37.90 -6.79
CA LEU A 387 -3.45 38.46 -5.97
C LEU A 387 -3.76 38.06 -4.52
N GLU A 388 -3.28 36.89 -4.08
CA GLU A 388 -3.15 36.61 -2.66
C GLU A 388 -2.14 37.62 -2.10
N GLU A 389 -2.72 38.65 -1.52
CA GLU A 389 -2.09 39.62 -0.65
C GLU A 389 -1.20 38.85 0.33
N SER A 390 0.12 38.98 0.14
CA SER A 390 1.21 38.41 0.95
C SER A 390 0.77 37.84 2.30
N ALA A 391 0.39 36.56 2.31
CA ALA A 391 0.21 35.83 3.55
C ALA A 391 1.62 35.58 4.11
N LEU A 392 1.93 36.29 5.19
CA LEU A 392 3.09 36.05 6.02
C LEU A 392 3.19 34.55 6.36
N PRO A 393 4.40 33.97 6.47
CA PRO A 393 4.53 32.58 6.86
C PRO A 393 3.85 32.39 8.21
N LEU A 394 2.76 31.60 8.21
CA LEU A 394 2.11 31.15 9.43
C LEU A 394 3.15 30.30 10.15
N GLU A 395 3.68 30.81 11.26
CA GLU A 395 4.41 29.97 12.22
C GLU A 395 3.51 28.80 12.56
N SER A 396 3.92 27.59 12.15
CA SER A 396 3.32 26.36 12.62
C SER A 396 3.47 26.33 14.13
N GLU A 397 2.35 26.37 14.87
CA GLU A 397 2.39 25.98 16.27
C GLU A 397 2.94 24.55 16.35
N PRO A 398 3.83 24.28 17.32
CA PRO A 398 4.39 22.94 17.48
C PRO A 398 3.25 21.94 17.70
N PRO A 399 3.35 20.72 17.13
CA PRO A 399 2.38 19.68 17.42
C PRO A 399 2.27 19.49 18.94
N PRO A 400 1.09 19.13 19.47
CA PRO A 400 0.96 18.81 20.89
C PRO A 400 1.98 17.73 21.23
N SER A 401 2.82 18.03 22.21
CA SER A 401 3.85 17.13 22.73
C SER A 401 3.17 15.89 23.32
N ASP A 402 3.51 14.73 22.77
CA ASP A 402 3.11 13.40 23.24
C ASP A 402 3.87 13.02 24.53
N THR A 403 3.72 13.85 25.56
CA THR A 403 4.25 13.61 26.92
C THR A 403 3.66 12.37 27.59
N GLU A 404 2.67 11.71 26.97
CA GLU A 404 2.09 10.45 27.44
C GLU A 404 2.69 9.20 26.76
N PHE A 405 3.60 9.37 25.78
CA PHE A 405 4.41 8.31 25.17
C PHE A 405 5.93 8.50 25.38
N GLU A 406 6.33 9.49 26.19
CA GLU A 406 7.70 9.68 26.70
C GLU A 406 7.93 8.86 27.99
N GLY A 407 7.66 7.56 27.92
CA GLY A 407 8.05 6.62 28.97
C GLY A 407 9.14 5.72 28.45
N ASP A 408 10.40 5.94 28.88
CA ASP A 408 11.60 5.16 28.55
C ASP A 408 11.27 3.67 28.31
N GLY A 409 11.00 3.32 27.06
CA GLY A 409 11.03 1.95 26.59
C GLY A 409 12.32 1.75 25.79
N ASP A 410 12.73 0.50 25.63
CA ASP A 410 13.96 0.08 24.94
C ASP A 410 14.04 0.49 23.44
N TYR A 411 13.19 1.40 22.98
CA TYR A 411 13.11 1.94 21.62
C TYR A 411 14.09 3.09 21.34
N GLU A 412 14.76 3.64 22.37
CA GLU A 412 15.80 4.68 22.21
C GLU A 412 17.24 4.15 22.34
N GLU A 413 17.44 2.84 22.45
CA GLU A 413 18.80 2.30 22.45
C GLU A 413 19.38 2.33 21.03
N GLY A 414 19.95 3.46 20.65
CA GLY A 414 21.11 3.43 19.76
C GLY A 414 22.08 2.39 20.33
N ILE A 415 22.71 1.58 19.47
CA ILE A 415 23.68 0.56 19.90
C ILE A 415 24.80 1.17 20.79
N TYR A 416 24.92 2.50 20.75
CA TYR A 416 25.72 3.38 21.59
C TYR A 416 25.45 3.41 23.10
N ALA A 417 24.29 2.97 23.62
CA ALA A 417 23.95 3.15 25.05
C ALA A 417 24.92 2.46 26.03
N ASN A 418 25.77 1.55 25.57
CA ASN A 418 26.74 0.80 26.39
C ASN A 418 28.22 1.15 26.14
N TRP A 419 28.53 2.25 25.44
CA TRP A 419 29.90 2.54 24.96
C TRP A 419 30.98 2.80 26.03
N TRP A 420 30.64 2.97 27.32
CA TRP A 420 31.62 3.15 28.41
C TRP A 420 31.90 1.90 29.27
N GLN A 421 31.39 0.74 28.89
CA GLN A 421 31.77 -0.52 29.54
C GLN A 421 32.24 -1.51 28.48
N GLU A 422 33.46 -2.03 28.67
CA GLU A 422 34.02 -3.09 27.84
C GLU A 422 33.00 -4.23 27.65
N PRO A 423 32.90 -4.84 26.46
CA PRO A 423 31.81 -5.74 26.15
C PRO A 423 31.97 -7.05 26.90
N ASN A 424 31.17 -7.26 27.95
CA ASN A 424 30.87 -8.62 28.39
C ASN A 424 29.93 -9.24 27.35
N ALA A 425 30.54 -10.06 26.49
CA ALA A 425 29.89 -10.86 25.47
C ALA A 425 28.68 -11.63 26.03
N LYS A 426 27.57 -11.59 25.32
CA LYS A 426 26.40 -12.46 25.52
C LYS A 426 25.99 -13.18 24.23
N GLY A 427 26.93 -13.32 23.30
CA GLY A 427 26.75 -14.03 22.02
C GLY A 427 27.73 -15.19 21.78
N ASP A 428 28.73 -15.38 22.65
CA ASP A 428 29.76 -16.42 22.49
C ASP A 428 29.59 -17.51 23.55
N ASP A 429 28.65 -18.43 23.36
CA ASP A 429 28.63 -19.72 24.06
C ASP A 429 28.50 -20.86 23.05
N ALA A 430 29.52 -21.01 22.21
CA ALA A 430 29.76 -22.24 21.47
C ALA A 430 31.24 -22.31 21.09
N GLU A 431 32.06 -22.90 21.98
CA GLU A 431 33.17 -23.81 21.68
C GLU A 431 34.03 -23.98 22.94
N ALA A 432 33.75 -25.04 23.70
CA ALA A 432 34.70 -25.58 24.66
C ALA A 432 34.89 -27.07 24.33
N GLU A 433 35.95 -27.38 23.58
CA GLU A 433 36.53 -28.72 23.55
C GLU A 433 37.63 -28.87 24.63
N PRO A 434 37.90 -30.11 25.11
CA PRO A 434 38.45 -30.33 26.44
C PRO A 434 39.98 -30.42 26.45
N GLU A 435 40.62 -29.80 27.44
CA GLU A 435 42.02 -30.09 27.76
C GLU A 435 42.13 -31.43 28.50
N GLN A 436 42.91 -32.35 27.92
CA GLN A 436 43.42 -33.55 28.56
C GLN A 436 44.80 -33.29 29.17
N ALA A 437 44.99 -33.95 30.33
CA ALA A 437 46.22 -34.26 31.08
C ALA A 437 46.68 -33.26 32.15
#